data_AF-A0A958W369-F1
#
_entry.id   AF-A0A958W369-F1
#
_cell.length_a   1.000
_cell.length_b   1.000
_cell.length_c   1.000
_cell.angle_alpha   90.00
_cell.angle_beta   90.00
_cell.angle_gamma   90.00
#
_symmetry.space_group_name_H-M   'P 1'
#
loop_
_entity.id
_entity.type
_entity.pdbx_description
1 polymer ?
#
loop_
_entity_poly.entity_id
_entity_poly.type
_entity_poly.pdbx_seq_one_letter_code
_entity_poly.pdbx_strand_id
1 'polypeptide(L)'
;MNSHCTVCGVTFEPEPGFYFGAMFVSYALSVALFATIGVALYVLGNPADWVYLTAIIVGAILFTPFSFRYSRILFLYFFGGIRYDPTAG
;
A
#
# COMPACT_ATOMS: atom_id res chain seq x y z
N MET A 1 -0.74 -15.90 25.30
CA MET A 1 -0.33 -15.24 24.04
C MET A 1 0.98 -14.53 24.32
N ASN A 2 2.04 -14.83 23.56
CA ASN A 2 3.28 -14.07 23.66
C ASN A 2 3.04 -12.68 23.07
N SER A 3 3.40 -11.62 23.77
CA SER A 3 3.29 -10.23 23.27
C SER A 3 4.34 -9.92 22.18
N HIS A 4 5.43 -10.68 22.19
CA HIS A 4 6.53 -10.56 21.23
C HIS A 4 6.75 -11.89 20.51
N CYS A 5 7.21 -11.79 19.26
CA CYS A 5 7.68 -12.94 18.52
C CYS A 5 8.93 -13.54 19.18
N THR A 6 8.95 -14.86 19.39
CA THR A 6 10.07 -15.56 20.02
C THR A 6 11.31 -15.69 19.12
N VAL A 7 11.17 -15.46 17.82
CA VAL A 7 12.26 -15.54 16.83
C VAL A 7 12.87 -14.17 16.56
N CYS A 8 12.05 -13.14 16.32
CA CYS A 8 12.52 -11.81 15.93
C CYS A 8 12.30 -10.72 16.99
N GLY A 9 11.65 -11.02 18.13
CA GLY A 9 11.41 -10.06 19.21
C GLY A 9 10.39 -8.95 18.91
N VAL A 10 9.84 -8.91 17.69
CA VAL A 10 8.89 -7.89 17.25
C VAL A 10 7.57 -8.01 18.03
N THR A 11 7.01 -6.88 18.45
CA THR A 11 5.73 -6.83 19.15
C THR A 11 4.57 -7.06 18.19
N PHE A 12 3.55 -7.83 18.60
CA PHE A 12 2.39 -8.11 17.74
C PHE A 12 1.35 -6.98 17.71
N GLU A 13 1.34 -6.11 18.71
CA GLU A 13 0.53 -4.88 18.74
C GLU A 13 1.33 -3.69 18.19
N PRO A 14 1.08 -3.22 16.95
CA PRO A 14 1.70 -2.00 16.46
C PRO A 14 1.31 -0.81 17.33
N GLU A 15 2.18 0.19 17.38
CA GLU A 15 1.92 1.45 18.07
C GLU A 15 0.60 2.08 17.58
N PRO A 16 -0.18 2.77 18.43
CA PRO A 16 -1.47 3.34 18.04
C PRO A 16 -1.41 4.28 16.82
N GLY A 17 -0.27 4.93 16.56
CA GLY A 17 -0.03 5.77 15.38
C GLY A 17 0.21 5.01 14.07
N PHE A 18 0.47 3.69 14.13
CA PHE A 18 0.80 2.85 12.98
C PHE A 18 -0.28 2.88 11.89
N TYR A 19 -1.54 2.78 12.28
CA TYR A 19 -2.66 2.77 11.33
C TYR A 19 -2.87 4.11 10.63
N PHE A 20 -2.58 5.22 11.32
CA PHE A 20 -2.59 6.55 10.72
C PHE A 20 -1.46 6.69 9.69
N GLY A 21 -0.25 6.22 10.02
CA GLY A 21 0.86 6.21 9.08
C GLY A 21 0.59 5.35 7.83
N ALA A 22 0.06 4.14 8.03
CA ALA A 22 -0.36 3.27 6.93
C ALA A 22 -1.44 3.93 6.06
N MET A 23 -2.37 4.70 6.64
CA MET A 23 -3.37 5.43 5.84
C MET A 23 -2.72 6.39 4.83
N PHE A 24 -1.67 7.13 5.22
CA PHE A 24 -0.95 8.02 4.30
C PHE A 24 -0.24 7.27 3.18
N VAL A 25 0.35 6.11 3.48
CA VAL A 25 0.97 5.25 2.45
C VAL A 25 -0.08 4.75 1.45
N SER A 26 -1.26 4.35 1.92
CA SER A 26 -2.38 3.96 1.04
C SER A 26 -2.82 5.11 0.14
N TYR A 27 -2.88 6.34 0.68
CA TYR A 27 -3.20 7.52 -0.11
C TYR A 27 -2.18 7.77 -1.22
N ALA A 28 -0.88 7.69 -0.89
CA ALA A 28 0.18 7.83 -1.90
C ALA A 28 0.08 6.77 -3.00
N LEU A 29 -0.22 5.52 -2.65
CA LEU A 29 -0.43 4.44 -3.63
C LEU A 29 -1.65 4.70 -4.54
N SER A 30 -2.75 5.22 -3.98
CA SER A 30 -3.94 5.58 -4.76
C SER A 30 -3.66 6.75 -5.71
N VAL A 31 -2.94 7.77 -5.27
CA VAL A 31 -2.52 8.89 -6.14
C VAL A 31 -1.64 8.39 -7.28
N ALA A 32 -0.67 7.51 -6.96
CA ALA A 32 0.17 6.89 -7.98
C ALA A 32 -0.65 6.10 -9.00
N LEU A 33 -1.63 5.29 -8.56
CA LEU A 33 -2.53 4.55 -9.44
C LEU A 33 -3.32 5.47 -10.37
N PHE A 34 -3.84 6.59 -9.86
CA PHE A 34 -4.63 7.52 -10.68
C PHE A 34 -3.75 8.22 -11.71
N ALA A 35 -2.55 8.64 -11.29
CA ALA A 35 -1.58 9.24 -12.19
C ALA A 35 -1.12 8.26 -13.28
N THR A 36 -0.85 6.99 -12.93
CA THR A 36 -0.43 6.00 -13.92
C THR A 36 -1.53 5.69 -14.92
N ILE A 37 -2.78 5.50 -14.49
CA ILE A 37 -3.92 5.27 -15.40
C ILE A 37 -4.15 6.49 -16.30
N GLY A 38 -4.12 7.70 -15.73
CA GLY A 38 -4.31 8.95 -16.49
C GLY A 38 -3.23 9.15 -17.56
N VAL A 39 -1.96 8.99 -17.19
CA VAL A 39 -0.83 9.10 -18.13
C VAL A 39 -0.88 7.98 -19.17
N ALA A 40 -1.17 6.75 -18.77
CA ALA A 40 -1.26 5.62 -19.69
C ALA A 40 -2.33 5.85 -20.77
N LEU A 41 -3.55 6.25 -20.38
CA LEU A 41 -4.63 6.53 -21.33
C LEU A 41 -4.33 7.75 -22.22
N TYR A 42 -3.67 8.78 -21.68
CA TYR A 42 -3.27 9.94 -22.45
C TYR A 42 -2.28 9.55 -23.56
N VAL A 43 -1.27 8.75 -23.23
CA VAL A 43 -0.25 8.29 -24.20
C VAL A 43 -0.83 7.28 -25.21
N LEU A 44 -1.84 6.48 -24.83
CA LEU A 44 -2.47 5.48 -25.70
C LEU A 44 -3.41 6.06 -26.77
N GLY A 45 -3.55 7.38 -26.85
CA GLY A 45 -4.39 8.04 -27.86
C GLY A 45 -5.53 8.88 -27.29
N ASN A 46 -5.49 9.20 -25.99
CA ASN A 46 -6.39 10.15 -25.34
C ASN A 46 -7.89 9.90 -25.64
N PRO A 47 -8.46 8.80 -25.11
CA PRO A 47 -9.86 8.44 -25.34
C PRO A 47 -10.83 9.43 -24.68
N ALA A 48 -12.13 9.22 -24.85
CA ALA A 48 -13.14 10.07 -24.21
C ALA A 48 -13.08 10.00 -22.66
N ASP A 49 -13.49 11.07 -21.98
CA ASP A 49 -13.42 11.23 -20.52
C ASP A 49 -14.09 10.09 -19.73
N TRP A 50 -15.14 9.46 -20.28
CA TRP A 50 -15.81 8.34 -19.64
C TRP A 50 -14.89 7.11 -19.50
N VAL A 51 -13.94 6.93 -20.41
CA VAL A 51 -12.95 5.84 -20.36
C VAL A 51 -11.99 6.05 -19.21
N TYR A 52 -11.58 7.31 -18.96
CA TYR A 52 -10.77 7.66 -17.79
C TYR A 52 -11.50 7.35 -16.50
N LEU A 53 -12.75 7.80 -16.37
CA LEU A 53 -13.56 7.58 -15.16
C LEU A 53 -13.74 6.08 -14.88
N THR A 54 -14.13 5.32 -15.89
CA THR A 54 -14.35 3.86 -15.74
C THR A 54 -13.05 3.12 -15.43
N ALA A 55 -11.95 3.43 -16.11
CA ALA A 55 -10.65 2.81 -15.85
C ALA A 55 -10.14 3.10 -14.44
N ILE A 56 -10.26 4.35 -13.96
CA ILE A 56 -9.85 4.73 -12.60
C ILE A 56 -10.70 4.01 -11.55
N ILE A 57 -12.02 3.94 -11.72
CA ILE A 57 -12.92 3.26 -10.76
C ILE A 57 -12.62 1.76 -10.71
N VAL A 58 -12.53 1.10 -11.87
CA VAL A 58 -12.23 -0.33 -11.95
C VAL A 58 -10.85 -0.61 -11.38
N GLY A 59 -9.85 0.20 -11.75
CA GLY A 59 -8.49 0.13 -11.21
C GLY A 59 -8.48 0.28 -9.69
N ALA A 60 -9.17 1.28 -9.14
CA ALA A 60 -9.25 1.50 -7.70
C ALA A 60 -9.85 0.31 -6.96
N ILE A 61 -10.97 -0.25 -7.45
CA ILE A 61 -11.63 -1.41 -6.82
C ILE A 61 -10.71 -2.63 -6.83
N LEU A 62 -10.08 -2.93 -7.97
CA LEU A 62 -9.17 -4.06 -8.09
C LEU A 62 -7.91 -3.88 -7.25
N PHE A 63 -7.41 -2.65 -7.13
CA PHE A 63 -6.17 -2.34 -6.42
C PHE A 63 -6.38 -2.09 -4.92
N THR A 64 -7.62 -1.87 -4.47
CA THR A 64 -7.99 -1.68 -3.05
C THR A 64 -7.38 -2.74 -2.12
N PRO A 65 -7.59 -4.06 -2.33
CA PRO A 65 -7.03 -5.07 -1.43
C PRO A 65 -5.50 -5.07 -1.41
N PHE A 66 -4.87 -4.76 -2.54
CA PHE A 66 -3.41 -4.66 -2.64
C PHE A 66 -2.89 -3.43 -1.89
N SER A 67 -3.48 -2.26 -2.10
CA SER A 67 -3.11 -1.02 -1.40
C SER A 67 -3.18 -1.19 0.11
N PHE A 68 -4.24 -1.80 0.65
CA PHE A 68 -4.37 -2.01 2.09
C PHE A 68 -3.31 -2.96 2.65
N ARG A 69 -2.94 -4.02 1.90
CA ARG A 69 -1.94 -4.99 2.36
C ARG A 69 -0.53 -4.41 2.27
N TYR A 70 -0.18 -3.82 1.12
CA TYR A 70 1.14 -3.26 0.89
C TYR A 70 1.40 -2.03 1.73
N SER A 71 0.41 -1.17 1.95
CA SER A 71 0.56 -0.01 2.82
C SER A 71 1.05 -0.40 4.23
N ARG A 72 0.43 -1.41 4.84
CA ARG A 72 0.80 -1.88 6.19
C ARG A 72 2.21 -2.49 6.19
N ILE A 73 2.54 -3.28 5.18
CA ILE A 73 3.87 -3.90 5.04
C ILE A 73 4.94 -2.82 4.83
N LEU A 74 4.72 -1.89 3.90
CA LEU A 74 5.65 -0.81 3.60
C LEU A 74 5.85 0.08 4.82
N PHE A 75 4.79 0.44 5.53
CA PHE A 75 4.92 1.26 6.73
C PHE A 75 5.71 0.54 7.85
N LEU A 76 5.51 -0.78 8.03
CA LEU A 76 6.33 -1.60 8.95
C LEU A 76 7.82 -1.59 8.58
N TYR A 77 8.15 -1.77 7.30
CA TYR A 77 9.55 -1.81 6.86
C TYR A 77 10.21 -0.43 6.83
N PHE A 78 9.50 0.62 6.43
CA PHE A 78 10.05 1.97 6.34
C PHE A 78 10.13 2.67 7.70
N PHE A 79 9.10 2.55 8.54
CA PHE A 79 8.99 3.30 9.79
C PHE A 79 9.00 2.43 11.04
N GLY A 80 8.57 1.17 10.95
CA GLY A 80 8.64 0.22 12.07
C GLY A 80 10.05 -0.30 12.37
N GLY A 81 11.06 0.02 11.55
CA GLY A 81 12.46 -0.35 11.79
C GLY A 81 12.75 -1.85 11.69
N ILE A 82 11.77 -2.64 11.29
CA ILE A 82 11.89 -4.09 11.18
C ILE A 82 12.69 -4.39 9.90
N ARG A 83 13.85 -5.02 10.06
CA ARG A 83 14.66 -5.48 8.93
C ARG A 83 14.42 -6.96 8.73
N TYR A 84 14.28 -7.35 7.46
CA TYR A 84 14.21 -8.75 7.09
C TYR A 84 15.53 -9.45 7.44
N ASP A 85 15.49 -10.44 8.32
CA ASP A 85 16.62 -11.30 8.64
C ASP A 85 16.46 -12.64 7.91
N PRO A 86 17.27 -12.94 6.88
CA PRO A 86 17.19 -14.19 6.14
C PRO A 86 17.64 -15.42 6.93
N THR A 87 18.26 -15.24 8.12
CA THR A 87 18.74 -16.33 8.98
C THR A 87 17.76 -16.72 10.08
N ALA A 88 16.70 -15.92 10.27
CA ALA A 88 15.60 -16.21 11.19
C ALA A 88 14.61 -17.21 10.57
N GLY A 89 14.99 -18.49 10.54
CA GLY A 89 14.17 -19.62 10.08
C GLY A 89 13.94 -20.65 11.17
#